data_AF-A0A1F8ABB6-F1
#
_entry.id   AF-A0A1F8ABB6-F1
#
_cell.length_a   1.000
_cell.length_b   1.000
_cell.length_c   1.000
_cell.angle_alpha   90.00
_cell.angle_beta   90.00
_cell.angle_gamma   90.00
#
_symmetry.space_group_name_H-M   'P 1'
#
loop_
_entity.id
_entity.type
_entity.pdbx_description
1 polymer ?
#
loop_
_entity_poly.entity_id
_entity_poly.type
_entity_poly.pdbx_seq_one_letter_code
_entity_poly.pdbx_strand_id
1 'polypeptide(L)'
;MPLKDYLAKRFEPLLRCLEDKLEQGGHFRKAQQLRRKQHEWRTYQPQLPEHFDSYYIAQHAYRCLIQREAYLQIQHNTLFQQLNEGRPVADTLVTEMESIQKDLQDFNRAIWNAELEIQNILRNFPDGPFKRALPNVQTWVDVVAEGVVVA
;
A
#
# COMPACT_ATOMS: atom_id res chain seq x y z
N MET A 1 16.24 16.78 21.89
CA MET A 1 16.22 17.52 23.18
C MET A 1 15.41 16.72 24.18
N PRO A 2 15.97 16.34 25.34
CA PRO A 2 15.34 15.40 26.27
C PRO A 2 13.99 15.87 26.83
N LEU A 3 13.82 17.17 27.09
CA LEU A 3 12.54 17.73 27.56
C LEU A 3 11.42 17.65 26.50
N LYS A 4 11.74 17.97 25.24
CA LYS A 4 10.76 17.90 24.14
C LYS A 4 10.33 16.47 23.87
N ASP A 5 11.27 15.52 23.93
CA ASP A 5 11.00 14.11 23.76
C ASP A 5 10.11 13.56 24.90
N TYR A 6 10.41 13.95 26.15
CA TYR A 6 9.59 13.59 27.31
C TYR A 6 8.15 14.13 27.19
N LEU A 7 7.99 15.41 26.83
CA LEU A 7 6.67 16.01 26.64
C LEU A 7 5.91 15.37 25.46
N ALA A 8 6.60 15.11 24.35
CA ALA A 8 6.00 14.47 23.18
C ALA A 8 5.49 13.05 23.50
N LYS A 9 6.24 12.28 24.28
CA LYS A 9 5.81 10.95 24.77
C LYS A 9 4.65 11.05 25.75
N ARG A 10 4.72 11.97 26.71
CA ARG A 10 3.67 12.15 27.74
C ARG A 10 2.33 12.58 27.14
N PHE A 11 2.36 13.42 26.10
CA PHE A 11 1.16 13.94 25.45
C PHE A 11 0.77 13.20 24.16
N GLU A 12 1.47 12.13 23.79
CA GLU A 12 1.16 11.34 22.60
C GLU A 12 -0.32 10.93 22.49
N PRO A 13 -0.99 10.47 23.56
CA PRO A 13 -2.41 10.10 23.47
C PRO A 13 -3.31 11.27 23.06
N LEU A 14 -3.06 12.47 23.58
CA LEU A 14 -3.83 13.67 23.24
C LEU A 14 -3.52 14.13 21.81
N LEU A 15 -2.25 14.09 21.42
CA LEU A 15 -1.81 14.44 20.09
C LEU A 15 -2.42 13.51 19.03
N ARG A 16 -2.49 12.21 19.32
CA ARG A 16 -3.17 11.23 18.47
C ARG A 16 -4.67 11.52 18.36
N CYS A 17 -5.35 11.82 19.46
CA CYS A 17 -6.77 12.20 19.42
C CYS A 17 -7.01 13.45 18.55
N LEU A 18 -6.08 14.41 18.56
CA LEU A 18 -6.14 15.58 17.67
C LEU A 18 -5.87 15.21 16.21
N GLU A 19 -4.91 14.33 15.92
CA GLU A 19 -4.72 13.77 14.57
C GLU A 19 -6.02 13.14 14.05
N ASP A 20 -6.62 12.25 14.85
CA ASP A 20 -7.84 11.51 14.46
C ASP A 20 -9.01 12.47 14.21
N LYS A 21 -9.19 13.49 15.05
CA LYS A 21 -10.21 14.53 14.83
C LYS A 21 -9.97 15.34 13.55
N LEU A 22 -8.71 15.63 13.23
CA LEU A 22 -8.36 16.31 11.99
C LEU A 22 -8.66 15.44 10.78
N GLU A 23 -8.36 14.14 10.82
CA GLU A 23 -8.68 13.21 9.74
C GLU A 23 -10.19 13.02 9.56
N GLN A 24 -10.93 12.85 10.65
CA GLN A 24 -12.40 12.78 10.63
C GLN A 24 -13.03 14.06 10.06
N GLY A 25 -12.42 15.22 10.30
CA GLY A 25 -12.83 16.49 9.71
C GLY A 25 -12.34 16.73 8.27
N GLY A 26 -11.73 15.75 7.61
CA GLY A 26 -11.19 15.87 6.25
C GLY A 26 -9.91 16.71 6.16
N HIS A 27 -9.31 17.10 7.28
CA HIS A 27 -8.10 17.91 7.36
C HIS A 27 -6.81 17.07 7.37
N PHE A 28 -6.70 16.11 6.44
CA PHE A 28 -5.58 15.18 6.32
C PHE A 28 -4.21 15.87 6.30
N ARG A 29 -4.08 16.98 5.57
CA ARG A 29 -2.83 17.75 5.48
C ARG A 29 -2.40 18.32 6.83
N LYS A 30 -3.36 18.77 7.66
CA LYS A 30 -3.09 19.26 9.01
C LYS A 30 -2.72 18.12 9.95
N ALA A 31 -3.37 16.97 9.84
CA ALA A 31 -3.02 15.77 10.60
C ALA A 31 -1.57 15.33 10.29
N GLN A 32 -1.18 15.32 9.01
CA GLN A 32 0.18 15.00 8.59
C GLN A 32 1.22 16.03 9.08
N GLN A 33 0.90 17.33 9.03
CA GLN A 33 1.76 18.36 9.63
C GLN A 33 1.95 18.17 11.14
N LEU A 34 0.89 17.76 11.85
CA LEU A 34 0.96 17.47 13.28
C LEU A 34 1.85 16.26 13.57
N ARG A 35 1.77 15.19 12.78
CA ARG A 35 2.66 14.02 12.88
C ARG A 35 4.12 14.41 12.66
N ARG A 36 4.40 15.23 11.64
CA ARG A 36 5.76 15.73 11.37
C ARG A 36 6.33 16.50 12.57
N LYS A 37 5.57 17.44 13.15
CA LYS A 37 6.00 18.19 14.33
C LYS A 37 6.28 17.27 15.53
N GLN A 38 5.42 16.27 15.75
CA GLN A 38 5.64 15.29 16.80
C GLN A 38 6.92 14.47 16.59
N HIS A 39 7.22 14.10 15.35
CA HIS A 39 8.44 13.40 15.01
C HIS A 39 9.68 14.27 15.29
N GLU A 40 9.64 15.56 14.93
CA GLU A 40 10.72 16.52 15.21
C GLU A 40 10.97 16.75 16.71
N TRP A 41 9.94 16.53 17.56
CA TRP A 41 10.09 16.61 19.02
C TRP A 41 10.68 15.35 19.63
N ARG A 42 10.64 14.22 18.92
CA ARG A 42 11.22 12.95 19.38
C ARG A 42 12.73 12.94 19.18
N THR A 43 13.39 12.15 20.01
CA THR A 43 14.81 11.83 19.79
C THR A 43 14.94 10.96 18.53
N TYR A 44 16.01 11.20 17.75
CA TYR A 44 16.35 10.42 16.57
C TYR A 44 16.37 8.92 16.90
N GLN A 45 15.73 8.12 16.05
CA GLN A 45 15.72 6.66 16.15
C GLN A 45 16.47 6.09 14.95
N PRO A 46 17.67 5.52 15.14
CA PRO A 46 18.52 5.05 14.04
C PRO A 46 17.91 3.90 13.23
N GLN A 47 16.97 3.15 13.80
CA GLN A 47 16.28 2.04 13.12
C GLN A 47 15.16 2.48 12.17
N LEU A 48 14.70 3.74 12.25
CA LEU A 48 13.58 4.21 11.42
C LEU A 48 13.85 4.16 9.91
N PRO A 49 15.03 4.57 9.41
CA PRO A 49 15.34 4.48 7.98
C PRO A 49 15.26 3.04 7.46
N GLU A 50 15.86 2.07 8.16
CA GLU A 50 15.87 0.67 7.71
C GLU A 50 14.45 0.07 7.65
N HIS A 51 13.62 0.36 8.67
CA HIS A 51 12.22 -0.04 8.66
C HIS A 51 11.42 0.64 7.54
N PHE A 52 11.70 1.91 7.26
CA PHE A 52 11.06 2.65 6.17
C PHE A 52 11.46 2.11 4.80
N ASP A 53 12.74 1.81 4.58
CA ASP A 53 13.24 1.27 3.33
C ASP A 53 12.61 -0.11 3.05
N SER A 54 12.57 -0.97 4.07
CA SER A 54 11.91 -2.27 3.99
C SER A 54 10.43 -2.12 3.63
N TYR A 55 9.72 -1.21 4.32
CA TYR A 55 8.32 -0.91 4.05
C TYR A 55 8.12 -0.39 2.62
N TYR A 56 8.96 0.54 2.17
CA TYR A 56 8.87 1.17 0.85
C TYR A 56 9.08 0.15 -0.26
N ILE A 57 10.10 -0.72 -0.14
CA ILE A 57 10.37 -1.77 -1.12
C ILE A 57 9.21 -2.76 -1.19
N ALA A 58 8.74 -3.27 -0.06
CA ALA A 58 7.62 -4.22 -0.03
C ALA A 58 6.33 -3.62 -0.60
N GLN A 59 6.06 -2.35 -0.28
CA GLN A 59 4.90 -1.63 -0.79
C GLN A 59 4.98 -1.38 -2.29
N HIS A 60 6.16 -1.08 -2.82
CA HIS A 60 6.39 -0.95 -4.25
C HIS A 60 6.23 -2.29 -4.99
N ALA A 61 6.78 -3.38 -4.43
CA ALA A 61 6.62 -4.72 -5.00
C ALA A 61 5.13 -5.12 -5.06
N TYR A 62 4.40 -4.92 -3.96
CA TYR A 62 2.95 -5.16 -3.89
C TYR A 62 2.18 -4.39 -4.98
N ARG A 63 2.50 -3.10 -5.18
CA ARG A 63 1.90 -2.28 -6.24
C ARG A 63 2.15 -2.85 -7.64
N CYS A 64 3.40 -3.24 -7.92
CA CYS A 64 3.74 -3.84 -9.20
C CYS A 64 2.97 -5.14 -9.46
N LEU A 65 2.74 -5.96 -8.41
CA LEU A 65 1.95 -7.18 -8.51
C LEU A 65 0.49 -6.88 -8.85
N ILE A 66 -0.17 -5.95 -8.15
CA ILE A 66 -1.56 -5.55 -8.44
C ILE A 66 -1.68 -5.01 -9.87
N GLN A 67 -0.79 -4.11 -10.28
CA GLN A 67 -0.83 -3.52 -11.62
C GLN A 67 -0.70 -4.59 -12.71
N ARG A 68 0.19 -5.57 -12.49
CA ARG A 68 0.41 -6.66 -13.44
C ARG A 68 -0.75 -7.64 -13.47
N GLU A 69 -1.35 -7.94 -12.32
CA GLU A 69 -2.58 -8.73 -12.26
C GLU A 69 -3.71 -8.05 -13.03
N ALA A 70 -3.97 -6.76 -12.79
CA ALA A 70 -5.00 -6.00 -13.49
C ALA A 70 -4.78 -5.99 -15.02
N TYR A 71 -3.52 -5.83 -15.46
CA TYR A 71 -3.16 -5.94 -16.86
C TYR A 71 -3.51 -7.31 -17.45
N LEU A 72 -3.14 -8.39 -16.77
CA LEU A 72 -3.41 -9.76 -17.21
C LEU A 72 -4.91 -10.06 -17.25
N GLN A 73 -5.70 -9.55 -16.29
CA GLN A 73 -7.17 -9.66 -16.32
C GLN A 73 -7.76 -8.98 -17.57
N ILE A 74 -7.29 -7.78 -17.92
CA ILE A 74 -7.71 -7.08 -19.14
C ILE A 74 -7.35 -7.89 -20.40
N GLN A 75 -6.14 -8.43 -20.45
CA GLN A 75 -5.70 -9.26 -21.57
C GLN A 75 -6.58 -10.52 -21.71
N HIS A 76 -6.81 -11.23 -20.61
CA HIS A 76 -7.68 -12.41 -20.59
C HIS A 76 -9.09 -12.09 -21.11
N ASN A 77 -9.69 -11.01 -20.64
CA ASN A 77 -11.02 -10.57 -21.08
C ASN A 77 -11.06 -10.21 -22.57
N THR A 78 -9.98 -9.59 -23.08
CA THR A 78 -9.84 -9.25 -24.50
C THR A 78 -9.77 -10.50 -25.37
N LEU A 79 -8.97 -11.50 -24.97
CA LEU A 79 -8.87 -12.77 -25.70
C LEU A 79 -10.21 -13.53 -25.67
N PHE A 80 -10.90 -13.53 -24.54
CA PHE A 80 -12.22 -14.14 -24.41
C PHE A 80 -13.25 -13.52 -25.38
N GLN A 81 -13.24 -12.19 -25.51
CA GLN A 81 -14.10 -11.51 -26.50
C GLN A 81 -13.76 -11.91 -27.93
N GLN A 82 -12.47 -11.94 -28.29
CA GLN A 82 -12.02 -12.35 -29.63
C GLN A 82 -12.38 -13.81 -29.96
N LEU A 83 -12.41 -14.69 -28.95
CA LEU A 83 -12.80 -16.08 -29.11
C LEU A 83 -14.30 -16.21 -29.39
N ASN A 84 -15.13 -15.43 -28.68
CA ASN A 84 -16.58 -15.36 -28.92
C ASN A 84 -16.94 -14.77 -30.29
N GLU A 85 -16.07 -13.94 -30.87
CA GLU A 85 -16.22 -13.41 -32.24
C GLU A 85 -15.93 -14.45 -33.35
N GLY A 86 -15.54 -15.68 -33.00
CA GLY A 86 -15.38 -16.79 -33.96
C GLY A 86 -14.13 -16.72 -34.82
N ARG A 87 -13.04 -16.12 -34.32
CA ARG A 87 -11.77 -15.99 -35.08
C ARG A 87 -11.13 -17.36 -35.39
N PRO A 88 -10.49 -17.51 -36.57
CA PRO A 88 -9.91 -18.77 -37.04
C PRO A 88 -8.62 -19.23 -36.31
N VAL A 89 -8.28 -18.61 -35.18
CA VAL A 89 -7.07 -18.91 -34.38
C VAL A 89 -7.45 -19.37 -32.95
N ALA A 90 -8.60 -20.04 -32.81
CA ALA A 90 -9.19 -20.40 -31.53
C ALA A 90 -8.23 -21.20 -30.61
N ASP A 91 -7.52 -22.20 -31.15
CA ASP A 91 -6.63 -23.05 -30.33
C ASP A 91 -5.44 -22.28 -29.71
N THR A 92 -4.87 -21.31 -30.46
CA THR A 92 -3.80 -20.46 -29.94
C THR A 92 -4.33 -19.50 -28.88
N LEU A 93 -5.51 -18.92 -29.10
CA LEU A 93 -6.15 -18.02 -28.14
C LEU A 93 -6.51 -18.74 -26.83
N VAL A 94 -7.02 -19.98 -26.90
CA VAL A 94 -7.28 -20.81 -25.71
C VAL A 94 -5.99 -21.07 -24.94
N THR A 95 -4.91 -21.44 -25.63
CA THR A 95 -3.61 -21.72 -24.98
C THR A 95 -3.06 -20.49 -24.27
N GLU A 96 -3.13 -19.31 -24.91
CA GLU A 96 -2.72 -18.04 -24.28
C GLU A 96 -3.59 -17.69 -23.08
N MET A 97 -4.90 -17.90 -23.16
CA MET A 97 -5.81 -17.68 -22.04
C MET A 97 -5.51 -18.61 -20.86
N GLU A 98 -5.24 -19.89 -21.11
CA GLU A 98 -4.85 -20.84 -20.05
C GLU A 98 -3.53 -20.44 -19.38
N SER A 99 -2.56 -19.97 -20.16
CA SER A 99 -1.30 -19.44 -19.62
C SER A 99 -1.54 -18.21 -18.73
N ILE A 100 -2.35 -17.25 -19.19
CA ILE A 100 -2.69 -16.06 -18.41
C ILE A 100 -3.44 -16.45 -17.14
N GLN A 101 -4.36 -17.41 -17.21
CA GLN A 101 -5.11 -17.87 -16.05
C GLN A 101 -4.20 -18.49 -14.99
N LYS A 102 -3.19 -19.25 -15.41
CA LYS A 102 -2.17 -19.78 -14.52
C LYS A 102 -1.35 -18.66 -13.87
N ASP A 103 -0.88 -17.70 -14.66
CA ASP A 103 -0.15 -16.55 -14.15
C ASP A 103 -0.99 -15.77 -13.13
N LEU A 104 -2.29 -15.54 -13.40
CA LEU A 104 -3.22 -14.87 -12.48
C LEU A 104 -3.37 -15.62 -11.14
N GLN A 105 -3.37 -16.95 -11.14
CA GLN A 105 -3.38 -17.73 -9.91
C GLN A 105 -2.08 -17.55 -9.11
N ASP A 106 -0.94 -17.52 -9.78
CA ASP A 106 0.35 -17.28 -9.15
C ASP A 106 0.46 -15.85 -8.61
N PHE A 107 -0.08 -14.85 -9.33
CA PHE A 107 -0.16 -13.46 -8.86
C PHE A 107 -1.01 -13.31 -7.62
N ASN A 108 -2.18 -13.97 -7.54
CA ASN A 108 -3.01 -13.95 -6.33
C ASN A 108 -2.22 -14.38 -5.09
N ARG A 109 -1.44 -15.47 -5.20
CA ARG A 109 -0.57 -15.94 -4.12
C ARG A 109 0.56 -14.96 -3.82
N ALA A 110 1.17 -14.37 -4.84
CA ALA A 110 2.24 -13.38 -4.66
C ALA A 110 1.74 -12.10 -3.98
N ILE A 111 0.56 -11.60 -4.36
CA ILE A 111 -0.10 -10.43 -3.76
C ILE A 111 -0.38 -10.69 -2.29
N TRP A 112 -0.96 -11.84 -1.96
CA TRP A 112 -1.21 -12.23 -0.57
C TRP A 112 0.08 -12.26 0.27
N ASN A 113 1.15 -12.86 -0.27
CA ASN A 113 2.44 -12.92 0.43
C ASN A 113 3.05 -11.52 0.64
N ALA A 114 2.98 -10.66 -0.37
CA ALA A 114 3.46 -9.29 -0.28
C ALA A 114 2.65 -8.46 0.73
N GLU A 115 1.32 -8.64 0.79
CA GLU A 115 0.49 -8.02 1.81
C GLU A 115 0.90 -8.49 3.22
N LEU A 116 1.09 -9.79 3.41
CA LEU A 116 1.55 -10.36 4.67
C LEU A 116 2.93 -9.80 5.08
N GLU A 117 3.84 -9.64 4.12
CA GLU A 117 5.15 -9.04 4.36
C GLU A 117 5.04 -7.59 4.83
N ILE A 118 4.22 -6.77 4.17
CA ILE A 118 3.95 -5.39 4.59
C ILE A 118 3.37 -5.36 6.01
N GLN A 119 2.40 -6.23 6.32
CA GLN A 119 1.81 -6.32 7.65
C GLN A 119 2.86 -6.70 8.71
N ASN A 120 3.76 -7.63 8.40
CA ASN A 120 4.86 -8.02 9.29
C ASN A 120 5.84 -6.86 9.52
N ILE A 121 6.21 -6.12 8.47
CA ILE A 121 7.05 -4.93 8.57
C ILE A 121 6.36 -3.88 9.45
N LEU A 122 5.09 -3.58 9.19
CA LEU A 122 4.31 -2.61 9.98
C LEU A 122 4.15 -3.03 11.44
N ARG A 123 3.97 -4.33 11.71
CA ARG A 123 3.90 -4.86 13.08
C ARG A 123 5.19 -4.61 13.85
N ASN A 124 6.33 -4.79 13.19
CA ASN A 124 7.65 -4.57 13.77
C ASN A 124 8.09 -3.10 13.75
N PHE A 125 7.39 -2.25 12.98
CA PHE A 125 7.68 -0.82 12.87
C PHE A 125 7.43 -0.13 14.21
N PRO A 126 8.39 0.68 14.74
CA PRO A 126 8.22 1.40 15.99
C PRO A 126 6.97 2.28 16.02
N ASP A 127 6.15 2.13 17.06
CA ASP A 127 4.96 2.95 17.21
C ASP A 127 5.31 4.43 17.40
N GLY A 128 4.60 5.29 16.67
CA GLY A 128 4.83 6.71 16.73
C GLY A 128 4.24 7.48 15.55
N PRO A 129 4.49 8.80 15.52
CA PRO A 129 3.94 9.67 14.49
C PRO A 129 4.43 9.31 13.09
N PHE A 130 5.64 8.74 12.97
CA PHE A 130 6.19 8.31 11.69
C PHE A 130 5.41 7.12 11.11
N LYS A 131 5.19 6.07 11.91
CA LYS A 131 4.36 4.92 11.51
C LYS A 131 2.93 5.33 11.14
N ARG A 132 2.32 6.23 11.92
CA ARG A 132 0.98 6.77 11.63
C ARG A 132 0.92 7.68 10.40
N ALA A 133 2.06 8.19 9.95
CA ALA A 133 2.14 8.97 8.72
C ALA A 133 2.22 8.09 7.47
N LEU A 134 2.58 6.80 7.61
CA LEU A 134 2.64 5.87 6.49
C LEU A 134 1.22 5.67 5.91
N PRO A 135 1.08 5.64 4.58
CA PRO A 135 -0.19 5.35 3.94
C PRO A 135 -0.63 3.92 4.27
N ASN A 136 -1.91 3.70 4.58
CA ASN A 136 -2.42 2.33 4.73
C ASN A 136 -2.42 1.62 3.36
N VAL A 137 -2.23 0.30 3.39
CA VAL A 137 -2.32 -0.56 2.19
C VAL A 137 -3.71 -0.42 1.54
N GLN A 138 -4.77 -0.37 2.35
CA GLN A 138 -6.15 -0.27 1.90
C GLN A 138 -6.46 1.02 1.11
N THR A 139 -5.90 2.16 1.54
CA THR A 139 -6.12 3.47 0.90
C THR A 139 -5.70 3.50 -0.58
N TRP A 140 -4.91 2.53 -1.05
CA TRP A 140 -4.50 2.41 -2.45
C TRP A 140 -5.32 1.40 -3.25
N VAL A 141 -5.79 0.34 -2.61
CA VAL A 141 -6.72 -0.61 -3.27
C VAL A 141 -7.98 0.13 -3.70
N ASP A 142 -8.49 1.04 -2.86
CA ASP A 142 -9.66 1.86 -3.19
C ASP A 142 -9.38 2.82 -4.36
N VAL A 143 -8.18 3.43 -4.42
CA VAL A 143 -7.76 4.34 -5.49
C VAL A 143 -7.57 3.63 -6.84
N VAL A 144 -7.05 2.40 -6.83
CA VAL A 144 -6.88 1.58 -8.04
C VAL A 144 -8.20 0.96 -8.48
N ALA A 145 -9.06 0.54 -7.54
CA ALA A 145 -10.41 0.03 -7.84
C ALA A 145 -11.34 1.11 -8.40
N GLU A 146 -11.16 2.37 -8.01
CA GLU A 146 -11.90 3.52 -8.55
C GLU A 146 -11.30 4.07 -9.87
N GLY A 147 -10.24 3.45 -10.40
CA GLY A 147 -9.61 3.86 -11.66
C GLY A 147 -8.86 5.20 -11.59
N VAL A 148 -8.55 5.69 -10.39
CA VAL A 148 -7.79 6.93 -10.20
C VAL A 148 -6.31 6.60 -10.13
N VAL A 149 -5.66 6.60 -11.30
CA VAL A 149 -4.20 6.62 -11.38
C VAL A 149 -3.72 7.98 -10.86
N VAL A 150 -3.34 8.04 -9.58
CA VAL A 150 -2.63 9.21 -9.05
C VAL A 150 -1.18 9.13 -9.52
N ALA A 151 -0.84 10.02 -10.46
CA ALA A 151 0.52 10.26 -10.95
C ALA A 151 1.46 10.77 -9.85
#